data_AF-A0A4P5PA86-F1
#
_entry.id   AF-A0A4P5PA86-F1
#
_cell.length_a   1.000
_cell.length_b   1.000
_cell.length_c   1.000
_cell.angle_alpha   90.00
_cell.angle_beta   90.00
_cell.angle_gamma   90.00
#
_symmetry.space_group_name_H-M   'P 1'
#
loop_
_entity.id
_entity.type
_entity.pdbx_description
1 polymer ?
#
loop_
_entity_poly.entity_id
_entity_poly.type
_entity_poly.pdbx_seq_one_letter_code
_entity_poly.pdbx_strand_id
1 'polypeptide(L)'
;MDMRKIVANPIELRDAIRCEKSEIALTSSFAQVMRPFAELHQNEWIYQAPKTIDEVSSQIEVPLSMTLAMDEKTLNTLFNRYEVALNVDDEQGIELAYVWA
;
A
#
# COMPACT_ATOMS: atom_id res chain seq x y z
N MET A 1 6.56 -17.77 -11.14
CA MET A 1 5.45 -16.91 -10.71
C MET A 1 5.97 -15.49 -10.78
N ASP A 2 5.29 -14.57 -11.48
CA ASP A 2 5.71 -13.16 -11.54
C ASP A 2 5.85 -12.59 -10.14
N MET A 3 7.10 -12.25 -9.76
CA MET A 3 7.46 -11.71 -8.44
C MET A 3 7.09 -10.22 -8.32
N ARG A 4 7.11 -9.49 -9.44
CA ARG A 4 6.78 -8.07 -9.50
C ARG A 4 5.50 -7.81 -10.29
N LYS A 5 4.63 -6.95 -9.78
CA LYS A 5 3.41 -6.51 -10.48
C LYS A 5 3.37 -4.99 -10.56
N ILE A 6 3.08 -4.45 -11.74
CA ILE A 6 2.76 -3.03 -11.90
C ILE A 6 1.24 -2.89 -11.77
N VAL A 7 0.78 -1.95 -10.96
CA VAL A 7 -0.64 -1.69 -10.72
C VAL A 7 -0.96 -0.22 -10.92
N ALA A 8 -2.10 0.05 -11.55
CA ALA A 8 -2.52 1.40 -11.91
C ALA A 8 -3.78 1.88 -11.17
N ASN A 9 -4.41 1.03 -10.37
CA ASN A 9 -5.66 1.33 -9.69
C ASN A 9 -5.91 0.43 -8.46
N PRO A 10 -6.90 0.77 -7.61
CA PRO A 10 -7.21 0.00 -6.40
C PRO A 10 -7.61 -1.47 -6.65
N ILE A 11 -8.23 -1.78 -7.79
CA ILE A 11 -8.67 -3.15 -8.12
C ILE A 11 -7.46 -4.03 -8.42
N GLU A 12 -6.54 -3.53 -9.25
CA GLU A 12 -5.28 -4.23 -9.56
C GLU A 12 -4.41 -4.40 -8.33
N LEU A 13 -4.36 -3.39 -7.45
CA LEU A 13 -3.65 -3.47 -6.18
C LEU A 13 -4.25 -4.55 -5.27
N ARG A 14 -5.59 -4.58 -5.13
CA ARG A 14 -6.28 -5.64 -4.38
C ARG A 14 -5.93 -7.02 -4.92
N ASP A 15 -6.02 -7.21 -6.22
CA ASP A 15 -5.77 -8.51 -6.85
C ASP A 15 -4.30 -8.91 -6.67
N ALA A 16 -3.36 -7.97 -6.76
CA ALA A 16 -1.94 -8.21 -6.49
C ALA A 16 -1.69 -8.63 -5.02
N ILE A 17 -2.32 -7.97 -4.05
CA ILE A 17 -2.24 -8.33 -2.63
C ILE A 17 -2.82 -9.71 -2.37
N ARG A 18 -4.00 -10.01 -2.94
CA ARG A 18 -4.67 -11.32 -2.79
C ARG A 18 -3.89 -12.46 -3.44
N CYS A 19 -3.15 -12.16 -4.50
CA CYS A 19 -2.22 -13.09 -5.13
C CYS A 19 -0.84 -13.11 -4.47
N GLU A 20 -0.67 -12.43 -3.32
CA GLU A 20 0.57 -12.40 -2.53
C GLU A 20 1.80 -12.03 -3.37
N LYS A 21 1.65 -11.01 -4.24
CA LYS A 21 2.78 -10.51 -5.03
C LYS A 21 3.84 -9.95 -4.11
N SER A 22 5.07 -10.44 -4.25
CA SER A 22 6.20 -10.05 -3.40
C SER A 22 6.64 -8.61 -3.63
N GLU A 23 6.47 -8.09 -4.85
CA GLU A 23 6.77 -6.70 -5.20
C GLU A 23 5.62 -6.10 -6.01
N ILE A 24 5.21 -4.89 -5.66
CA ILE A 24 4.16 -4.15 -6.35
C ILE A 24 4.65 -2.73 -6.62
N ALA A 25 4.74 -2.35 -7.90
CA ALA A 25 5.06 -0.98 -8.31
C ALA A 25 3.77 -0.24 -8.69
N LEU A 26 3.57 0.95 -8.15
CA LEU A 26 2.42 1.79 -8.49
C LEU A 26 2.77 2.67 -9.69
N THR A 27 1.83 2.85 -10.62
CA THR A 27 2.00 3.87 -11.67
C THR A 27 1.99 5.27 -11.05
N SER A 28 2.65 6.24 -11.68
CA SER A 28 2.83 7.60 -11.13
C SER A 28 1.53 8.29 -10.70
N SER A 29 0.44 8.14 -11.47
CA SER A 29 -0.87 8.69 -11.11
C SER A 29 -1.48 8.02 -9.88
N PHE A 30 -1.30 6.70 -9.73
CA PHE A 30 -1.85 5.96 -8.60
C PHE A 30 -0.96 6.07 -7.36
N ALA A 31 0.35 6.20 -7.55
CA ALA A 31 1.31 6.50 -6.51
C ALA A 31 0.97 7.82 -5.79
N GLN A 32 0.61 8.88 -6.53
CA GLN A 32 0.17 10.14 -5.90
C GLN A 32 -1.02 9.96 -4.95
N VAL A 33 -1.97 9.09 -5.32
CA VAL A 33 -3.13 8.74 -4.46
C VAL A 33 -2.69 7.95 -3.22
N MET A 34 -1.66 7.12 -3.35
CA MET A 34 -1.14 6.27 -2.28
C MET A 34 -0.08 6.95 -1.41
N ARG A 35 0.39 8.15 -1.79
CA ARG A 35 1.47 8.88 -1.09
C ARG A 35 1.20 9.15 0.39
N PRO A 36 -0.01 9.58 0.82
CA PRO A 36 -0.29 9.74 2.24
C PRO A 36 -0.11 8.45 3.06
N PHE A 37 -0.41 7.29 2.46
CA PHE A 37 -0.19 5.99 3.10
C PHE A 37 1.29 5.66 3.21
N ALA A 38 2.05 5.93 2.15
CA ALA A 38 3.48 5.73 2.12
C ALA A 38 4.20 6.58 3.17
N GLU A 39 3.83 7.86 3.28
CA GLU A 39 4.37 8.80 4.25
C GLU A 39 3.99 8.41 5.68
N LEU A 40 2.74 7.98 5.92
CA LEU A 40 2.33 7.41 7.21
C LEU A 40 3.18 6.18 7.56
N HIS A 41 3.45 5.32 6.57
CA HIS A 41 4.25 4.12 6.77
C HIS A 41 5.70 4.41 7.12
N GLN A 42 6.31 5.39 6.47
CA GLN A 42 7.69 5.75 6.76
C GLN A 42 7.84 6.46 8.12
N ASN A 43 6.86 7.29 8.50
CA ASN A 43 6.95 8.06 9.73
C ASN A 43 6.57 7.28 10.99
N GLU A 44 5.68 6.28 10.88
CA GLU A 44 5.09 5.63 12.06
C GLU A 44 5.23 4.10 12.12
N TRP A 45 5.53 3.41 11.01
CA TRP A 45 5.38 1.94 10.94
C TRP A 45 6.62 1.14 11.34
N ILE A 46 7.79 1.77 11.49
CA ILE A 46 9.03 1.02 11.76
C ILE A 46 9.06 0.46 13.20
N TYR A 47 8.17 0.90 14.11
CA TYR A 47 8.27 0.53 15.54
C TYR A 47 6.95 0.26 16.29
N GLN A 48 5.79 0.19 15.62
CA GLN A 48 4.50 -0.01 16.32
C GLN A 48 3.69 -1.21 15.81
N ALA A 49 2.84 -1.72 16.72
CA ALA A 49 1.98 -2.88 16.55
C ALA A 49 1.12 -2.82 15.27
N PRO A 50 0.61 -3.97 14.77
CA PRO A 50 -0.26 -4.01 13.60
C PRO A 50 -1.42 -3.02 13.72
N LYS A 51 -1.57 -2.12 12.76
CA LYS A 51 -2.65 -1.12 12.72
C LYS A 51 -3.86 -1.68 11.98
N THR A 52 -5.05 -1.38 12.49
CA THR A 52 -6.34 -1.63 11.85
C THR A 52 -6.68 -0.55 10.83
N ILE A 53 -7.58 -0.84 9.90
CA ILE A 53 -8.07 0.17 8.95
C ILE A 53 -8.69 1.38 9.64
N ASP A 54 -9.38 1.19 10.77
CA ASP A 54 -10.01 2.29 11.51
C ASP A 54 -8.96 3.25 12.09
N GLU A 55 -7.87 2.70 12.63
CA GLU A 55 -6.74 3.49 13.14
C GLU A 55 -6.02 4.25 12.02
N VAL A 56 -5.80 3.62 10.87
CA VAL A 56 -5.21 4.27 9.69
C VAL A 56 -6.13 5.38 9.17
N SER A 57 -7.44 5.11 9.06
CA SER A 57 -8.42 6.07 8.55
C SER A 57 -8.62 7.28 9.47
N SER A 58 -8.23 7.18 10.74
CA SER A 58 -8.22 8.30 11.68
C SER A 58 -7.03 9.25 11.49
N GLN A 59 -5.97 8.81 10.78
CA GLN A 59 -4.70 9.53 10.62
C GLN A 59 -4.53 10.08 9.20
N ILE A 60 -5.06 9.36 8.21
CA ILE A 60 -5.03 9.76 6.81
C ILE A 60 -6.41 9.55 6.16
N GLU A 61 -6.76 10.42 5.23
CA GLU A 61 -7.98 10.26 4.45
C GLU A 61 -7.81 9.10 3.47
N VAL A 62 -8.55 8.01 3.69
CA VAL A 62 -8.55 6.87 2.77
C VAL A 62 -9.46 7.20 1.58
N PRO A 63 -8.94 7.21 0.34
CA PRO A 63 -9.76 7.52 -0.83
C PRO A 63 -10.95 6.55 -0.94
N LEU A 64 -12.13 7.08 -1.27
CA LEU A 64 -13.34 6.26 -1.44
C LEU A 64 -13.15 5.12 -2.46
N SER A 65 -12.35 5.34 -3.49
CA SER A 65 -12.02 4.30 -4.48
C SER A 65 -11.28 3.10 -3.88
N MET A 66 -10.46 3.32 -2.84
CA MET A 66 -9.75 2.26 -2.11
C MET A 66 -10.71 1.50 -1.20
N THR A 67 -11.56 2.19 -0.44
CA THR A 67 -12.54 1.56 0.47
C THR A 67 -13.62 0.78 -0.28
N LEU A 68 -13.98 1.20 -1.50
CA LEU A 68 -14.91 0.46 -2.36
C LEU A 68 -14.25 -0.75 -3.04
N ALA A 69 -12.98 -0.65 -3.41
CA ALA A 69 -12.29 -1.72 -4.12
C ALA A 69 -11.82 -2.84 -3.18
N MET A 70 -11.38 -2.49 -1.97
CA MET A 70 -10.72 -3.40 -1.04
C MET A 70 -11.62 -3.77 0.14
N ASP A 71 -11.63 -5.05 0.51
CA ASP A 71 -12.17 -5.47 1.78
C ASP A 71 -11.19 -5.18 2.93
N GLU A 72 -11.70 -5.18 4.15
CA GLU A 72 -10.94 -4.94 5.38
C GLU A 72 -9.71 -5.85 5.50
N LYS A 73 -9.85 -7.13 5.12
CA LYS A 73 -8.75 -8.10 5.15
C LYS A 73 -7.61 -7.71 4.21
N THR A 74 -7.95 -7.24 3.00
CA THR A 74 -6.98 -6.82 1.99
C THR A 74 -6.26 -5.55 2.46
N LEU A 75 -7.01 -4.58 3.01
CA LEU A 75 -6.43 -3.36 3.58
C LEU A 75 -5.48 -3.69 4.74
N ASN A 76 -5.89 -4.54 5.68
CA ASN A 76 -5.02 -4.98 6.77
C ASN A 76 -3.76 -5.70 6.27
N THR A 77 -3.84 -6.42 5.14
CA THR A 77 -2.68 -7.08 4.53
C THR A 77 -1.73 -6.07 3.89
N LEU A 78 -2.27 -5.11 3.12
CA LEU A 78 -1.49 -4.00 2.56
C LEU A 78 -0.70 -3.28 3.64
N PHE A 79 -1.35 -3.01 4.76
CA PHE A 79 -0.80 -2.23 5.85
C PHE A 79 0.20 -2.99 6.69
N ASN A 80 -0.06 -4.25 7.02
CA ASN A 80 0.78 -4.98 7.97
C ASN A 80 1.81 -5.90 7.33
N ARG A 81 1.74 -6.13 6.00
CA ARG A 81 2.62 -7.06 5.29
C ARG A 81 3.33 -6.46 4.09
N TYR A 82 3.09 -5.20 3.75
CA TYR A 82 3.86 -4.51 2.73
C TYR A 82 4.56 -3.31 3.32
N GLU A 83 5.88 -3.27 3.14
CA GLU A 83 6.68 -2.07 3.37
C GLU A 83 6.60 -1.16 2.17
N VAL A 84 6.50 0.15 2.43
CA VAL A 84 6.46 1.15 1.38
C VAL A 84 7.83 1.78 1.17
N ALA A 85 8.40 1.56 -0.01
CA ALA A 85 9.56 2.28 -0.50
C ALA A 85 9.08 3.48 -1.34
N LEU A 86 9.21 4.69 -0.78
CA LEU A 86 9.17 5.91 -1.59
C LEU A 86 10.51 6.02 -2.30
N ASN A 87 10.49 6.02 -3.62
CA ASN A 87 11.68 6.32 -4.40
C ASN A 87 11.99 7.81 -4.24
N VAL A 88 13.07 8.13 -3.52
CA VAL A 88 13.39 9.52 -3.14
C VAL A 88 13.85 10.34 -4.36
N ASP A 89 14.31 9.68 -5.43
CA ASP A 89 14.76 10.34 -6.66
C ASP A 89 13.60 10.76 -7.58
N ASP A 90 12.42 10.18 -7.41
CA ASP A 90 11.19 10.56 -8.10
C ASP A 90 10.06 10.51 -7.08
N GLU A 91 9.67 11.68 -6.53
CA GLU A 91 8.60 11.80 -5.53
C GLU A 91 7.24 11.19 -5.96
N GLN A 92 7.13 10.72 -7.20
CA GLN A 92 5.98 10.03 -7.79
C GLN A 92 6.13 8.49 -7.81
N GLY A 93 7.28 7.94 -7.43
CA GLY A 93 7.56 6.51 -7.40
C GLY A 93 7.23 5.90 -6.05
N ILE A 94 6.14 5.13 -5.97
CA ILE A 94 5.83 4.30 -4.80
C ILE A 94 5.95 2.83 -5.19
N GLU A 95 6.80 2.12 -4.47
CA GLU A 95 6.92 0.67 -4.54
C GLU A 95 6.53 0.06 -3.20
N LEU A 96 5.84 -1.08 -3.25
CA LEU A 96 5.42 -1.87 -2.11
C LEU A 96 6.16 -3.20 -2.15
N ALA A 97 6.92 -3.51 -1.11
CA ALA A 97 7.64 -4.77 -0.98
C ALA A 97 6.97 -5.60 0.12
N TYR A 98 6.67 -6.86 -0.17
CA TYR A 98 6.10 -7.78 0.81
C TYR A 98 7.14 -8.09 1.89
N VAL A 99 6.82 -7.78 3.14
CA VAL A 99 7.62 -8.16 4.29
C VAL A 99 7.14 -9.55 4.70
N TRP A 100 7.98 -10.56 4.46
CA TRP A 100 7.78 -11.86 5.05
C TRP A 100 7.92 -11.72 6.57
N ALA A 101 6.81 -11.85 7.29
CA ALA A 101 6.79 -12.09 8.73
C ALA A 101 6.93 -13.59 9.01
#